data_AF-B7E458-F1
#
_entry.id   AF-B7E458-F1
#
_cell.length_a   1.000
_cell.length_b   1.000
_cell.length_c   1.000
_cell.angle_alpha   90.00
_cell.angle_beta   90.00
_cell.angle_gamma   90.00
#
_symmetry.space_group_name_H-M   'P 1'
#
loop_
_entity.id
_entity.type
_entity.pdbx_description
1 polymer ?
#
loop_
_entity_poly.entity_id
_entity_poly.type
_entity_poly.pdbx_seq_one_letter_code
_entity_poly.pdbx_strand_id
1 'polypeptide(L)'
;MERILDDESGEKVLSALSEAGLFTNSGLIKDKVLFCSTENGRTSFVRQLEPDWHIDTSPEIVHQLARFIKYQLHISPQRAERVASNVFSSTSLEQFFGGLDQR
;
A
#
# COMPACT_ATOMS: atom_id res chain seq x y z
N MET A 1 1.32 9.48 -10.06
CA MET A 1 0.81 8.15 -9.63
C MET A 1 -0.09 7.65 -10.74
N GLU A 2 0.18 6.46 -11.26
CA GLU A 2 -0.62 5.84 -12.32
C GLU A 2 -2.02 5.50 -11.78
N ARG A 3 -3.05 5.61 -12.62
CA ARG A 3 -4.45 5.39 -12.25
C ARG A 3 -5.10 4.41 -13.22
N ILE A 4 -5.97 3.58 -12.70
CA ILE A 4 -6.84 2.70 -13.49
C ILE A 4 -8.09 3.51 -13.83
N LEU A 5 -8.40 3.61 -15.12
CA LEU A 5 -9.43 4.52 -15.64
C LEU A 5 -10.77 3.82 -15.86
N ASP A 6 -10.72 2.51 -16.13
CA ASP A 6 -11.86 1.69 -16.52
C ASP A 6 -11.60 0.22 -16.19
N ASP A 7 -12.64 -0.62 -16.35
CA ASP A 7 -12.56 -2.05 -16.05
C ASP A 7 -11.59 -2.77 -17.00
N GLU A 8 -11.47 -2.32 -18.25
CA GLU A 8 -10.54 -2.89 -19.23
C GLU A 8 -9.08 -2.72 -18.79
N SER A 9 -8.70 -1.53 -18.32
CA SER A 9 -7.38 -1.26 -17.76
C SER A 9 -7.16 -2.02 -16.46
N GLY A 10 -8.19 -2.22 -15.64
CA GLY A 10 -8.15 -3.11 -14.47
C GLY A 10 -7.79 -4.54 -14.82
N GLU A 11 -8.45 -5.13 -15.83
CA GLU A 11 -8.17 -6.50 -16.30
C GLU A 11 -6.76 -6.63 -16.89
N LYS A 12 -6.26 -5.59 -17.57
CA LYS A 12 -4.86 -5.56 -18.05
C LYS A 12 -3.87 -5.60 -16.89
N VAL A 13 -4.12 -4.86 -15.81
CA VAL A 13 -3.29 -4.89 -14.60
C VAL A 13 -3.34 -6.28 -13.96
N LEU A 14 -4.52 -6.88 -13.80
CA LEU A 14 -4.64 -8.23 -13.25
C LEU A 14 -3.90 -9.27 -14.10
N SER A 15 -3.99 -9.16 -15.42
CA SER A 15 -3.26 -10.03 -16.35
C SER A 15 -1.74 -9.88 -16.18
N ALA A 16 -1.23 -8.65 -16.13
CA ALA A 16 0.19 -8.38 -15.91
C ALA A 16 0.71 -8.92 -14.57
N LEU A 17 -0.06 -8.76 -13.48
CA LEU A 17 0.28 -9.33 -12.16
C LEU A 17 0.32 -10.86 -12.21
N SER A 18 -0.61 -11.47 -12.95
CA SER A 18 -0.65 -12.93 -13.14
C SER A 18 0.56 -13.42 -13.93
N GLU A 19 0.91 -12.76 -15.03
CA GLU A 19 2.07 -13.08 -15.87
C GLU A 19 3.40 -12.92 -15.11
N ALA A 20 3.48 -11.94 -14.19
CA ALA A 20 4.59 -11.79 -13.27
C ALA A 20 4.65 -12.88 -12.18
N GLY A 21 3.69 -13.80 -12.14
CA GLY A 21 3.64 -14.90 -11.17
C GLY A 21 3.20 -14.48 -9.76
N LEU A 22 2.58 -13.30 -9.60
CA LEU A 22 2.24 -12.78 -8.28
C LEU A 22 1.10 -13.55 -7.59
N PHE A 23 0.21 -14.18 -8.38
CA PHE A 23 -0.91 -14.96 -7.85
C PHE A 23 -0.61 -16.44 -7.62
N THR A 24 0.56 -16.94 -8.01
CA THR A 24 0.88 -18.38 -7.94
C THR A 24 1.66 -18.73 -6.67
N ASN A 25 2.77 -18.03 -6.41
CA ASN A 25 3.76 -18.43 -5.41
C ASN A 25 4.06 -17.38 -4.33
N SER A 26 3.49 -16.17 -4.40
CA SER A 26 3.95 -15.01 -3.61
C SER A 26 2.91 -14.37 -2.69
N GLY A 27 1.83 -15.10 -2.36
CA GLY A 27 0.91 -14.72 -1.27
C GLY A 27 -0.13 -13.65 -1.62
N LEU A 28 -0.10 -13.08 -2.82
CA LEU A 28 -1.15 -12.18 -3.29
C LEU A 28 -2.34 -13.01 -3.81
N ILE A 29 -3.54 -12.76 -3.28
CA ILE A 29 -4.78 -13.43 -3.70
C ILE A 29 -5.48 -12.52 -4.71
N LYS A 30 -5.75 -13.01 -5.92
CA LYS A 30 -6.37 -12.23 -7.01
C LYS A 30 -7.64 -11.50 -6.56
N ASP A 31 -8.53 -12.20 -5.84
CA ASP A 31 -9.81 -11.64 -5.37
C ASP A 31 -9.66 -10.61 -4.24
N LYS A 32 -8.44 -10.38 -3.75
CA LYS A 32 -8.13 -9.32 -2.76
C LYS A 32 -7.52 -8.08 -3.41
N VAL A 33 -7.35 -8.06 -4.73
CA VAL A 33 -6.90 -6.87 -5.47
C VAL A 33 -8.12 -5.98 -5.72
N LEU A 34 -8.14 -4.81 -5.09
CA LEU A 34 -9.22 -3.83 -5.21
C LEU A 34 -8.72 -2.60 -5.96
N PHE A 35 -9.55 -2.09 -6.87
CA PHE A 35 -9.27 -0.88 -7.63
C PHE A 35 -10.21 0.25 -7.21
N CYS A 36 -9.67 1.47 -7.15
CA CYS A 36 -10.46 2.68 -6.98
C CYS A 36 -9.80 3.84 -7.75
N SER A 37 -10.60 4.76 -8.26
CA SER A 37 -10.14 5.86 -9.11
C SER A 37 -9.69 7.10 -8.33
N THR A 38 -9.94 7.15 -7.01
CA THR A 38 -9.69 8.31 -6.17
C THR A 38 -8.96 7.94 -4.88
N GLU A 39 -8.17 8.89 -4.36
CA GLU A 39 -7.49 8.73 -3.07
C GLU A 39 -8.48 8.56 -1.91
N ASN A 40 -9.63 9.25 -1.98
CA ASN A 40 -10.72 9.07 -1.01
C ASN A 40 -11.28 7.64 -1.05
N GLY A 41 -11.38 7.03 -2.22
CA GLY A 41 -11.77 5.63 -2.39
C GLY A 41 -10.78 4.69 -1.69
N ARG A 42 -9.47 4.94 -1.86
CA ARG A 42 -8.41 4.18 -1.18
C ARG A 42 -8.51 4.31 0.35
N THR A 43 -8.62 5.53 0.87
CA THR A 43 -8.85 5.76 2.32
C THR A 43 -10.11 5.04 2.81
N SER A 44 -11.19 5.07 2.02
CA SER A 44 -12.47 4.42 2.38
C SER A 44 -12.36 2.90 2.42
N PHE A 45 -11.64 2.28 1.48
CA PHE A 45 -11.36 0.84 1.49
C PHE A 45 -10.54 0.45 2.71
N VAL A 46 -9.43 1.15 2.98
CA VAL A 46 -8.56 0.83 4.12
C VAL A 46 -9.33 0.94 5.45
N ARG A 47 -10.20 1.95 5.60
CA ARG A 47 -11.03 2.09 6.80
C ARG A 47 -12.07 0.98 6.97
N GLN A 48 -12.59 0.41 5.88
CA GLN A 48 -13.58 -0.67 5.96
C GLN A 48 -12.91 -2.04 6.15
N LEU A 49 -11.72 -2.21 5.58
CA LEU A 49 -10.93 -3.44 5.75
C LEU A 49 -10.28 -3.54 7.13
N GLU A 50 -10.04 -2.40 7.78
CA GLU A 50 -9.42 -2.29 9.11
C GLU A 50 -8.14 -3.13 9.27
N PRO A 51 -7.15 -3.00 8.35
CA PRO A 51 -5.94 -3.79 8.46
C PRO A 51 -5.08 -3.33 9.64
N ASP A 52 -4.34 -4.25 10.25
CA ASP A 52 -3.34 -3.91 11.29
C ASP A 52 -2.22 -3.02 10.74
N TRP A 53 -1.82 -3.27 9.49
CA TRP A 53 -0.76 -2.55 8.79
C TRP A 53 -1.27 -1.90 7.50
N HIS A 54 -0.82 -0.67 7.26
CA HIS A 54 -1.02 0.02 5.98
C HIS A 54 0.31 0.58 5.46
N ILE A 55 0.62 0.32 4.19
CA ILE A 55 1.83 0.82 3.52
C ILE A 55 1.39 1.67 2.34
N ASP A 56 1.85 2.92 2.27
CA ASP A 56 1.51 3.84 1.17
C ASP A 56 2.66 4.83 0.92
N THR A 57 2.58 5.52 -0.22
CA THR A 57 3.51 6.58 -0.63
C THR A 57 2.90 7.98 -0.49
N SER A 58 1.57 8.10 -0.40
CA SER A 58 0.87 9.37 -0.21
C SER A 58 0.91 9.81 1.26
N PRO A 59 1.54 10.97 1.59
CA PRO A 59 1.54 11.49 2.95
C PRO A 59 0.13 11.90 3.41
N GLU A 60 -0.73 12.37 2.50
CA GLU A 60 -2.11 12.77 2.81
C GLU A 60 -2.93 11.58 3.31
N ILE A 61 -2.84 10.42 2.64
CA ILE A 61 -3.58 9.22 3.02
C ILE A 61 -3.07 8.68 4.36
N VAL A 62 -1.75 8.58 4.54
CA VAL A 62 -1.14 8.15 5.80
C VAL A 62 -1.58 9.06 6.96
N HIS A 63 -1.62 10.37 6.74
CA HIS A 63 -2.09 11.33 7.74
C HIS A 63 -3.57 11.13 8.08
N GLN A 64 -4.44 10.96 7.07
CA GLN A 64 -5.87 10.75 7.29
C GLN A 64 -6.17 9.44 8.03
N LEU A 65 -5.38 8.40 7.77
CA LEU A 65 -5.55 7.05 8.32
C LEU A 65 -4.92 6.86 9.70
N ALA A 66 -4.08 7.80 10.17
CA ALA A 66 -3.34 7.68 11.44
C ALA A 66 -4.20 7.46 12.68
N ARG A 67 -5.47 7.83 12.67
CA ARG A 67 -6.38 7.58 13.79
C ARG A 67 -7.12 6.24 13.72
N PHE A 68 -7.04 5.53 12.59
CA PHE A 68 -7.81 4.32 12.33
C PHE A 68 -6.92 3.07 12.26
N ILE A 69 -5.66 3.23 11.84
CA ILE A 69 -4.76 2.10 11.57
C ILE A 69 -3.69 1.98 12.66
N LYS A 70 -3.45 0.76 13.13
CA LYS A 70 -2.54 0.48 14.24
C LYS A 70 -1.08 0.76 13.90
N TYR A 71 -0.66 0.37 12.69
CA TYR A 71 0.70 0.59 12.21
C TYR A 71 0.69 1.03 10.75
N GLN A 72 1.46 2.07 10.43
CA GLN A 72 1.56 2.59 9.08
C GLN A 72 3.02 2.74 8.67
N LEU A 73 3.33 2.42 7.42
CA LEU A 73 4.64 2.66 6.81
C LEU A 73 4.48 3.60 5.62
N HIS A 74 5.04 4.80 5.75
CA HIS A 74 5.14 5.76 4.66
C HIS A 74 6.46 5.53 3.90
N ILE A 75 6.36 5.16 2.62
CA ILE A 75 7.52 5.04 1.73
C ILE A 75 7.70 6.35 0.97
N SER A 76 8.83 7.02 1.19
CA SER A 76 9.13 8.30 0.56
C SER A 76 10.64 8.47 0.36
N PRO A 77 11.09 8.94 -0.83
CA PRO A 77 12.52 9.17 -1.09
C PRO A 77 13.11 10.25 -0.18
N GLN A 78 12.30 11.21 0.28
CA GLN A 78 12.69 12.14 1.33
C GLN A 78 12.22 11.63 2.69
N ARG A 79 13.12 11.66 3.68
CA ARG A 79 12.76 11.30 5.05
C ARG A 79 11.74 12.30 5.59
N ALA A 80 10.47 11.90 5.58
CA ALA A 80 9.39 12.70 6.11
C ALA A 80 9.52 12.83 7.64
N GLU A 81 9.12 13.98 8.18
CA GLU A 81 8.96 14.14 9.62
C GLU A 81 7.85 13.20 10.12
N ARG A 82 8.04 12.67 11.33
CA ARG A 82 7.10 11.70 11.88
C ARG A 82 5.77 12.38 12.22
N VAL A 83 4.75 12.07 11.42
CA VAL A 83 3.42 12.69 11.52
C VAL A 83 2.63 12.16 12.72
N ALA A 84 2.86 10.92 13.14
CA ALA A 84 2.23 10.31 14.33
C ALA A 84 3.07 9.13 14.87
N SER A 85 2.82 8.71 16.11
CA SER A 85 3.57 7.62 16.78
C SER A 85 3.36 6.25 16.12
N ASN A 86 2.25 6.04 15.44
CA ASN A 86 1.97 4.82 14.67
C ASN A 86 2.43 4.88 13.21
N VAL A 87 3.06 5.98 12.78
CA VAL A 87 3.59 6.15 11.43
C VAL A 87 5.11 5.98 11.45
N PHE A 88 5.58 4.98 10.71
CA PHE A 88 6.99 4.75 10.39
C PHE A 88 7.29 5.32 9.00
N SER A 89 8.55 5.67 8.75
CA SER A 89 8.98 6.19 7.46
C SER A 89 10.25 5.48 7.00
N SER A 90 10.32 5.16 5.71
CA SER A 90 11.47 4.53 5.06
C SER A 90 11.60 5.03 3.63
N THR A 91 12.80 4.98 3.05
CA THR A 91 13.00 5.34 1.63
C THR A 91 12.64 4.21 0.68
N SER A 92 12.63 2.97 1.16
CA SER A 92 12.18 1.80 0.39
C SER A 92 11.72 0.65 1.29
N LEU A 93 11.12 -0.38 0.69
CA LEU A 93 10.71 -1.59 1.40
C LEU A 93 11.94 -2.40 1.83
N GLU A 94 12.96 -2.50 0.97
CA GLU A 94 14.21 -3.21 1.24
C GLU A 94 14.96 -2.57 2.40
N GLN A 95 14.98 -1.24 2.50
CA GLN A 95 15.59 -0.57 3.65
C GLN A 95 14.85 -0.89 4.95
N PHE A 96 13.52 -0.96 4.91
CA PHE A 96 12.70 -1.22 6.10
C PHE A 96 12.77 -2.69 6.55
N PHE A 97 12.65 -3.63 5.61
CA PHE A 97 12.60 -5.07 5.89
C PHE A 97 13.96 -5.77 5.80
N GLY A 98 14.93 -5.27 5.05
CA GLY A 98 16.23 -5.91 4.83
C GLY A 98 17.11 -6.01 6.07
N GLY A 99 16.77 -5.29 7.15
CA GLY A 99 17.40 -5.49 8.47
C GLY A 99 16.95 -6.77 9.19
N LEU A 100 15.94 -7.48 8.69
CA LEU A 100 15.40 -8.70 9.31
C LEU A 100 16.30 -9.92 9.11
N ASP A 101 17.17 -9.94 8.09
CA ASP A 101 18.10 -11.05 7.82
C ASP A 101 19.35 -11.04 8.72
N GLN A 102 19.47 -10.07 9.63
CA GLN A 102 20.60 -9.96 10.59
C GLN A 102 20.23 -10.33 12.04
N ARG A 103 19.14 -11.05 12.28
CA ARG A 103 18.73 -11.51 13.62
C ARG A 103 18.49 -13.01 13.69
#